data_AF-A0A672RQQ3-F1
#
_entry.id   AF-A0A672RQQ3-F1
#
_cell.length_a   1.000
_cell.length_b   1.000
_cell.length_c   1.000
_cell.angle_alpha   90.00
_cell.angle_beta   90.00
_cell.angle_gamma   90.00
#
_symmetry.space_group_name_H-M   'P 1'
#
loop_
_entity.id
_entity.type
_entity.pdbx_description
1 polymer ?
#
loop_
_entity_poly.entity_id
_entity_poly.type
_entity_poly.pdbx_seq_one_letter_code
_entity_poly.pdbx_strand_id
1 'polypeptide(L)'
;MYCCCLLQNGQRSALWWVEVRWIWKGDCMFLVLPRVPEWWLVNVPCSNGLVRHMLRDFQDSFTLVRYWLDLTEQDVFWNMSDTGWAKSAWSSVFVHHMPPFDTSTVLKTLSSYPITFFCTAPTAFQMLVQDDISRALEHCLCAGEPINPEVMWKWKELTGLDIYEGYGQTETVLIAGTFKGMKIKPGSFGKASPGYDVQVVDEDGSVVPHGQEGDLGIRVKPDRPFSLFTEYTGEPERTAECFCGEFYLTSDWGMMDNEGYLWYRIGPFEVENSLIEHPAVAESAVVSSPDPVRGEVAQYIEFVDHLPKTVSGKIRRVELRKKEWGQQSS
;
A
#
# COMPACT_ATOMS: atom_id res chain seq x y z
N MET A 1 5.64 -1.95 25.95
CA MET A 1 5.27 -2.64 24.70
C MET A 1 6.56 -2.86 23.94
N TYR A 2 6.88 -4.09 23.53
CA TYR A 2 8.19 -4.44 22.97
C TYR A 2 8.16 -4.33 21.45
N CYS A 3 9.07 -3.56 20.85
CA CYS A 3 9.30 -3.61 19.40
C CYS A 3 10.26 -4.77 19.13
N CYS A 4 9.82 -5.78 18.37
CA CYS A 4 10.62 -6.98 18.11
C CYS A 4 11.30 -6.86 16.74
N CYS A 5 12.60 -6.53 16.71
CA CYS A 5 13.44 -6.78 15.55
C CYS A 5 14.24 -8.07 15.82
N LEU A 6 13.82 -9.18 15.18
CA LEU A 6 14.55 -10.45 15.22
C LEU A 6 15.70 -10.40 14.21
N LEU A 7 16.91 -10.16 14.72
CA LEU A 7 18.16 -10.23 13.96
C LEU A 7 18.80 -11.61 14.16
N GLN A 8 18.87 -12.42 13.11
CA GLN A 8 19.49 -13.75 13.14
C GLN A 8 20.86 -13.75 12.44
N ASN A 9 21.85 -14.36 13.09
CA ASN A 9 23.14 -14.67 12.46
C ASN A 9 23.56 -16.11 12.80
N GLY A 10 23.50 -17.01 11.82
CA GLY A 10 24.26 -18.27 11.70
C GLY A 10 24.11 -19.33 12.80
N GLN A 11 24.33 -18.98 14.08
CA GLN A 11 24.16 -19.82 15.27
C GLN A 11 23.82 -19.01 16.54
N ARG A 12 23.53 -17.72 16.43
CA ARG A 12 23.05 -16.87 17.53
C ARG A 12 21.85 -16.05 17.05
N SER A 13 20.67 -16.35 17.60
CA SER A 13 19.55 -15.43 17.61
C SER A 13 19.88 -14.34 18.62
N ALA A 14 20.11 -13.11 18.16
CA ALA A 14 20.09 -11.95 19.04
C ALA A 14 18.65 -11.43 19.03
N LEU A 15 17.84 -11.89 19.99
CA LEU A 15 16.68 -11.11 20.41
C LEU A 15 17.25 -9.85 21.06
N TRP A 16 17.31 -8.76 20.30
CA TRP A 16 17.38 -7.46 20.92
C TRP A 16 16.01 -7.17 21.50
N TRP A 17 15.79 -7.66 22.70
CA TRP A 17 14.98 -6.89 23.63
C TRP A 17 15.80 -5.63 23.87
N VAL A 18 15.45 -4.53 23.21
CA VAL A 18 15.78 -3.26 23.82
C VAL A 18 14.92 -3.23 25.07
N GLU A 19 15.49 -3.68 26.17
CA GLU A 19 14.86 -3.55 27.47
C GLU A 19 14.95 -2.07 27.81
N VAL A 20 14.01 -1.30 27.27
CA VAL A 20 13.97 0.12 27.56
C VAL A 20 13.37 0.27 28.95
N ARG A 21 14.24 0.10 29.96
CA ARG A 21 13.82 0.18 31.36
C ARG A 21 13.46 1.59 31.83
N TRP A 22 13.59 2.62 30.98
CA TRP A 22 13.45 4.02 31.40
C TRP A 22 13.00 4.97 30.26
N ILE A 23 11.88 4.69 29.58
CA ILE A 23 11.20 5.71 28.75
C ILE A 23 9.98 6.23 29.50
N TRP A 24 9.86 7.56 29.56
CA TRP A 24 8.71 8.26 30.11
C TRP A 24 8.00 9.06 29.02
N LYS A 25 6.77 9.49 29.33
CA LYS A 25 5.92 10.24 28.40
C LYS A 25 6.57 11.60 28.10
N GLY A 26 7.05 11.79 26.87
CA GLY A 26 7.68 13.03 26.39
C GLY A 26 9.10 12.86 25.83
N ASP A 27 9.68 11.66 25.88
CA ASP A 27 11.04 11.42 25.41
C ASP A 27 11.12 11.28 23.88
N CYS A 28 12.13 11.92 23.25
CA CYS A 28 12.49 11.70 21.85
C CYS A 28 13.60 10.65 21.77
N MET A 29 13.45 9.65 20.90
CA MET A 29 14.42 8.57 20.71
C MET A 29 15.18 8.70 19.40
N PHE A 30 16.49 8.43 19.44
CA PHE A 30 17.32 8.19 18.26
C PHE A 30 18.00 6.82 18.40
N LEU A 31 17.77 5.93 17.44
CA LEU A 31 18.32 4.58 17.44
C LEU A 31 19.65 4.56 16.67
N VAL A 32 20.77 4.57 17.38
CA VAL A 32 22.09 4.33 16.77
C VAL A 32 22.35 2.85 16.77
N LEU A 33 22.14 2.20 15.62
CA LEU A 33 22.63 0.85 15.41
C LEU A 33 24.16 0.90 15.26
N PRO A 34 24.92 -0.07 15.79
CA PRO A 34 26.35 -0.19 15.48
C PRO A 34 26.52 -0.34 13.95
N ARG A 35 27.74 -0.19 13.43
CA ARG A 35 28.04 -0.50 12.02
C ARG A 35 27.77 -1.99 11.78
N VAL A 36 26.52 -2.32 11.45
CA VAL A 36 26.06 -3.70 11.30
C VAL A 36 26.50 -4.17 9.92
N PRO A 37 27.06 -5.39 9.80
CA PRO A 37 27.41 -5.94 8.50
C PRO A 37 26.19 -6.01 7.57
N GLU A 38 26.38 -5.67 6.29
CA GLU A 38 25.32 -5.62 5.27
C GLU A 38 24.54 -6.93 5.09
N TRP A 39 25.10 -8.06 5.54
CA TRP A 39 24.53 -9.41 5.45
C TRP A 39 23.58 -9.78 6.60
N TRP A 40 23.26 -8.87 7.52
CA TRP A 40 22.29 -9.13 8.59
C TRP A 40 20.85 -9.18 8.06
N LEU A 41 20.03 -10.05 8.66
CA LEU A 41 18.64 -10.27 8.26
C LEU A 41 17.66 -9.59 9.22
N VAL A 42 16.65 -8.91 8.67
CA VAL A 42 15.51 -8.31 9.37
C VAL A 42 14.24 -9.05 8.95
N ASN A 43 13.44 -9.48 9.92
CA ASN A 43 12.15 -10.12 9.67
C ASN A 43 11.01 -9.16 9.98
N VAL A 44 10.11 -8.96 9.02
CA VAL A 44 8.94 -8.08 9.14
C VAL A 44 7.67 -8.93 9.03
N PRO A 45 6.81 -8.94 10.07
CA PRO A 45 5.52 -9.63 9.99
C PRO A 45 4.54 -8.87 9.11
N CYS A 46 3.72 -9.60 8.35
CA CYS A 46 2.59 -9.07 7.59
C CYS A 46 1.45 -10.11 7.51
N SER A 47 0.32 -9.75 6.90
CA SER A 47 -0.79 -10.68 6.63
C SER A 47 -0.34 -11.92 5.86
N ASN A 48 0.67 -11.74 5.03
CA ASN A 48 1.33 -12.74 4.20
C ASN A 48 2.42 -13.53 4.95
N GLY A 49 2.49 -13.50 6.28
CA GLY A 49 3.51 -14.23 7.05
C GLY A 49 4.78 -13.39 7.33
N LEU A 50 5.92 -14.06 7.49
CA LEU A 50 7.16 -13.42 7.94
C LEU A 50 8.11 -13.17 6.77
N VAL A 51 8.20 -11.91 6.33
CA VAL A 51 9.04 -11.46 5.21
C VAL A 51 10.45 -11.17 5.71
N ARG A 52 11.45 -11.69 5.00
CA ARG A 52 12.86 -11.51 5.34
C ARG A 52 13.55 -10.53 4.38
N HIS A 53 14.22 -9.55 4.95
CA HIS A 53 15.05 -8.56 4.25
C HIS A 53 16.51 -8.66 4.70
N MET A 54 17.47 -8.43 3.81
CA MET A 54 18.82 -8.08 4.23
C MET A 54 18.87 -6.61 4.67
N LEU A 55 19.81 -6.27 5.54
CA LEU A 55 19.95 -4.91 6.06
C LEU A 55 20.27 -3.90 4.96
N ARG A 56 21.00 -4.30 3.92
CA ARG A 56 21.24 -3.47 2.72
C ARG A 56 19.93 -3.12 2.01
N ASP A 57 19.01 -4.07 1.90
CA ASP A 57 17.68 -3.87 1.34
C ASP A 57 16.95 -2.79 2.16
N PHE A 58 17.25 -2.72 3.47
CA PHE A 58 16.72 -1.71 4.36
C PHE A 58 17.29 -0.29 4.11
N GLN A 59 18.61 -0.17 3.96
CA GLN A 59 19.27 1.13 3.82
C GLN A 59 18.84 1.90 2.56
N ASP A 60 18.76 1.20 1.43
CA ASP A 60 18.39 1.84 0.16
C ASP A 60 16.90 2.16 0.08
N SER A 61 16.06 1.37 0.75
CA SER A 61 14.64 1.65 0.91
C SER A 61 14.38 2.98 1.64
N PHE A 62 15.23 3.38 2.61
CA PHE A 62 15.14 4.71 3.22
C PHE A 62 15.41 5.83 2.22
N THR A 63 16.29 5.61 1.24
CA THR A 63 16.57 6.60 0.19
C THR A 63 15.35 6.80 -0.71
N LEU A 64 14.67 5.71 -1.09
CA LEU A 64 13.42 5.78 -1.88
C LEU A 64 12.31 6.51 -1.14
N VAL A 65 12.11 6.15 0.14
CA VAL A 65 11.10 6.80 0.98
C VAL A 65 11.43 8.27 1.19
N ARG A 66 12.69 8.63 1.44
CA ARG A 66 13.12 10.04 1.53
C ARG A 66 12.87 10.80 0.25
N TYR A 67 13.13 10.20 -0.90
CA TYR A 67 12.86 10.81 -2.20
C TYR A 67 11.36 11.05 -2.42
N TRP A 68 10.52 10.09 -2.03
CA TRP A 68 9.07 10.23 -2.11
C TRP A 68 8.50 11.28 -1.15
N LEU A 69 9.01 11.30 0.09
CA LEU A 69 8.59 12.27 1.09
C LEU A 69 9.13 13.68 0.81
N ASP A 70 10.26 13.83 0.11
CA ASP A 70 10.95 15.10 -0.18
C ASP A 70 11.16 15.98 1.07
N LEU A 71 11.56 15.34 2.18
CA LEU A 71 11.77 16.02 3.46
C LEU A 71 13.08 16.82 3.49
N THR A 72 13.02 17.97 4.15
CA THR A 72 14.17 18.79 4.57
C THR A 72 14.42 18.65 6.07
N GLU A 73 15.53 19.21 6.55
CA GLU A 73 15.85 19.20 8.00
C GLU A 73 14.89 20.05 8.85
N GLN A 74 14.09 20.90 8.22
CA GLN A 74 13.12 21.76 8.90
C GLN A 74 11.76 21.06 9.09
N ASP A 75 11.55 19.92 8.44
CA ASP A 75 10.26 19.26 8.39
C ASP A 75 9.99 18.38 9.59
N VAL A 76 8.73 18.42 10.04
CA VAL A 76 8.22 17.52 11.07
C VAL A 76 7.23 16.58 10.39
N PHE A 77 7.71 15.36 10.12
CA PHE A 77 6.94 14.31 9.50
C PHE A 77 6.18 13.48 10.53
N TRP A 78 4.86 13.39 10.39
CA TRP A 78 4.04 12.46 11.14
C TRP A 78 3.48 11.37 10.23
N ASN A 79 3.89 10.13 10.52
CA ASN A 79 3.33 8.91 9.97
C ASN A 79 2.42 8.24 11.00
N MET A 80 1.18 7.95 10.61
CA MET A 80 0.18 7.32 11.48
C MET A 80 0.23 5.78 11.51
N SER A 81 1.18 5.13 10.81
CA SER A 81 1.29 3.67 10.83
C SER A 81 1.69 3.14 12.20
N ASP A 82 1.07 2.04 12.63
CA ASP A 82 1.49 1.31 13.82
C ASP A 82 2.91 0.75 13.68
N THR A 83 3.65 0.64 14.80
CA THR A 83 5.04 0.18 14.82
C THR A 83 5.24 -1.26 14.34
N GLY A 84 4.19 -2.09 14.35
CA GLY A 84 4.21 -3.44 13.80
C GLY A 84 4.13 -3.50 12.26
N TRP A 85 3.83 -2.39 11.60
CA TRP A 85 3.71 -2.32 10.14
C TRP A 85 5.02 -1.91 9.49
N ALA A 86 5.31 -2.50 8.33
CA ALA A 86 6.52 -2.21 7.54
C ALA A 86 6.71 -0.70 7.34
N LYS A 87 5.63 0.03 7.04
CA LYS A 87 5.63 1.48 6.85
C LYS A 87 6.31 2.26 8.00
N SER A 88 6.13 1.83 9.24
CA SER A 88 6.76 2.47 10.39
C SER A 88 8.27 2.23 10.41
N ALA A 89 8.70 1.01 10.07
CA ALA A 89 10.12 0.67 9.99
C ALA A 89 10.86 1.49 8.92
N TRP A 90 10.15 1.88 7.84
CA TRP A 90 10.73 2.57 6.68
C TRP A 90 10.72 4.10 6.75
N SER A 91 9.87 4.70 7.58
CA SER A 91 9.59 6.15 7.45
C SER A 91 9.40 6.90 8.77
N SER A 92 9.31 6.21 9.92
CA SER A 92 8.99 6.89 11.18
C SER A 92 10.19 7.63 11.76
N VAL A 93 10.09 8.96 11.82
CA VAL A 93 10.98 9.85 12.59
C VAL A 93 10.27 10.38 13.86
N PHE A 94 8.94 10.44 13.83
CA PHE A 94 8.08 10.80 14.95
C PHE A 94 7.12 9.65 15.27
N VAL A 95 7.14 9.16 16.51
CA VAL A 95 6.29 8.04 16.97
C VAL A 95 5.30 8.58 18.00
N HIS A 96 4.01 8.52 17.67
CA HIS A 96 2.93 8.94 18.55
C HIS A 96 2.10 7.74 18.99
N HIS A 97 2.08 7.45 20.30
CA HIS A 97 1.23 6.40 20.84
C HIS A 97 -0.23 6.85 20.83
N MET A 98 -0.97 6.44 19.80
CA MET A 98 -2.39 6.78 19.68
C MET A 98 -3.27 5.72 20.36
N PRO A 99 -4.36 6.13 21.02
CA PRO A 99 -5.51 5.24 21.23
C PRO A 99 -6.09 4.78 19.87
N PRO A 100 -7.08 3.87 19.84
CA PRO A 100 -7.80 3.56 18.60
C PRO A 100 -8.18 4.82 17.82
N PHE A 101 -8.12 4.74 16.48
CA PHE A 101 -8.25 5.89 15.60
C PHE A 101 -9.48 6.75 15.96
N ASP A 102 -9.24 8.05 16.11
CA ASP A 102 -10.25 9.06 16.41
C ASP A 102 -9.83 10.39 15.77
N THR A 103 -10.72 11.00 14.97
CA THR A 103 -10.39 12.22 14.21
C THR A 103 -10.07 13.39 15.13
N SER A 104 -10.77 13.50 16.27
CA SER A 104 -10.52 14.58 17.24
C SER A 104 -9.10 14.53 17.81
N THR A 105 -8.59 13.33 18.07
CA THR A 105 -7.22 13.09 18.53
C THR A 105 -6.19 13.43 17.46
N VAL A 106 -6.49 13.09 16.20
CA VAL A 106 -5.62 13.43 15.06
C VAL A 106 -5.56 14.94 14.88
N LEU A 107 -6.70 15.63 14.82
CA LEU A 107 -6.76 17.09 14.63
C LEU A 107 -6.14 17.85 15.79
N LYS A 108 -6.30 17.37 17.02
CA LYS A 108 -5.61 17.92 18.19
C LYS A 108 -4.10 17.74 18.11
N THR A 109 -3.63 16.55 17.70
CA THR A 109 -2.19 16.28 17.52
C THR A 109 -1.63 17.17 16.44
N LEU A 110 -2.29 17.20 15.28
CA LEU A 110 -2.01 18.15 14.22
C LEU A 110 -1.91 19.54 14.82
N SER A 111 -2.91 20.08 15.51
CA SER A 111 -2.87 21.45 16.09
C SER A 111 -1.78 21.69 17.14
N SER A 112 -1.39 20.67 17.91
CA SER A 112 -0.50 20.82 19.08
C SER A 112 0.99 20.74 18.77
N TYR A 113 1.38 20.08 17.68
CA TYR A 113 2.78 19.87 17.30
C TYR A 113 3.10 20.57 15.99
N PRO A 114 4.32 21.03 15.70
CA PRO A 114 4.68 21.73 14.45
C PRO A 114 4.79 20.79 13.22
N ILE A 115 3.88 19.82 13.07
CA ILE A 115 3.81 18.88 11.94
C ILE A 115 3.59 19.64 10.62
N THR A 116 4.50 19.44 9.66
CA THR A 116 4.44 20.00 8.30
C THR A 116 4.10 18.93 7.26
N PHE A 117 4.54 17.68 7.47
CA PHE A 117 4.27 16.55 6.57
C PHE A 117 3.41 15.50 7.26
N PHE A 118 2.31 15.10 6.63
CA PHE A 118 1.35 14.16 7.21
C PHE A 118 1.13 12.96 6.28
N CYS A 119 1.41 11.75 6.76
CA CYS A 119 1.16 10.51 6.04
C CYS A 119 0.23 9.60 6.84
N THR A 120 -0.87 9.20 6.22
CA THR A 120 -1.85 8.27 6.82
C THR A 120 -2.56 7.44 5.76
N ALA A 121 -3.30 6.42 6.17
CA ALA A 121 -4.10 5.61 5.24
C ALA A 121 -5.23 6.44 4.62
N PRO A 122 -5.66 6.14 3.37
CA PRO A 122 -6.83 6.79 2.76
C PRO A 122 -8.10 6.76 3.62
N THR A 123 -8.36 5.67 4.34
CA THR A 123 -9.49 5.57 5.27
C THR A 123 -9.47 6.66 6.34
N ALA A 124 -8.28 7.07 6.83
CA ALA A 124 -8.19 8.19 7.78
C ALA A 124 -8.53 9.53 7.11
N PHE A 125 -8.09 9.76 5.88
CA PHE A 125 -8.46 10.96 5.12
C PHE A 125 -9.96 11.04 4.87
N GLN A 126 -10.63 9.91 4.56
CA GLN A 126 -12.08 9.83 4.38
C GLN A 126 -12.85 10.35 5.61
N MET A 127 -12.34 10.03 6.81
CA MET A 127 -12.94 10.49 8.05
C MET A 127 -12.61 11.97 8.33
N LEU A 128 -11.36 12.38 8.12
CA LEU A 128 -10.90 13.74 8.41
C LEU A 128 -11.56 14.83 7.54
N VAL A 129 -11.93 14.52 6.29
CA VAL A 129 -12.63 15.50 5.43
C VAL A 129 -14.04 15.86 5.89
N GLN A 130 -14.56 15.20 6.93
CA GLN A 130 -15.84 15.54 7.56
C GLN A 130 -15.70 16.59 8.68
N ASP A 131 -14.47 16.88 9.10
CA ASP A 131 -14.14 17.80 10.18
C ASP A 131 -13.56 19.14 9.66
N ASP A 132 -13.46 20.14 10.54
CA ASP A 132 -12.80 21.41 10.23
C ASP A 132 -11.28 21.30 10.42
N ILE A 133 -10.54 21.45 9.31
CA ILE A 133 -9.08 21.30 9.27
C ILE A 133 -8.45 22.70 9.19
N SER A 134 -8.19 23.29 10.35
CA SER A 134 -7.73 24.70 10.46
C SER A 134 -6.21 24.86 10.60
N ARG A 135 -5.40 23.94 10.06
CA ARG A 135 -3.94 23.94 10.26
C ARG A 135 -3.12 24.02 8.98
N ALA A 136 -1.98 24.71 9.09
CA ALA A 136 -0.91 24.70 8.11
C ALA A 136 -0.18 23.34 8.08
N LEU A 137 -0.61 22.47 7.17
CA LEU A 137 0.22 21.40 6.62
C LEU A 137 0.89 21.91 5.34
N GLU A 138 1.97 21.26 4.92
CA GLU A 138 2.68 21.60 3.69
C GLU A 138 2.61 20.47 2.66
N HIS A 139 2.58 19.22 3.14
CA HIS A 139 2.54 18.06 2.25
C HIS A 139 1.77 16.90 2.91
N CYS A 140 0.89 16.27 2.12
CA CYS A 140 0.03 15.17 2.57
C CYS A 140 0.28 13.95 1.69
N LEU A 141 0.48 12.78 2.31
CA LEU A 141 0.71 11.53 1.59
C LEU A 141 -0.22 10.42 2.09
N CYS A 142 -0.51 9.46 1.23
CA CYS A 142 -1.21 8.23 1.61
C CYS A 142 -0.52 7.00 1.04
N ALA A 143 -0.70 5.85 1.70
CA ALA A 143 -0.24 4.55 1.25
C ALA A 143 -1.03 3.43 1.94
N GLY A 144 -0.96 2.23 1.39
CA GLY A 144 -1.50 1.00 1.97
C GLY A 144 -2.89 0.61 1.47
N GLU A 145 -3.66 1.56 0.95
CA GLU A 145 -4.96 1.33 0.32
C GLU A 145 -5.08 2.28 -0.90
N PRO A 146 -5.93 1.96 -1.89
CA PRO A 146 -6.28 2.93 -2.94
C PRO A 146 -7.06 4.12 -2.38
N ILE A 147 -6.69 5.34 -2.74
CA ILE A 147 -7.44 6.55 -2.34
C ILE A 147 -8.60 6.87 -3.28
N ASN A 148 -9.77 7.18 -2.71
CA ASN A 148 -10.93 7.66 -3.47
C ASN A 148 -10.66 9.09 -4.01
N PRO A 149 -10.76 9.35 -5.33
CA PRO A 149 -10.64 10.68 -5.92
C PRO A 149 -11.49 11.79 -5.27
N GLU A 150 -12.69 11.46 -4.79
CA GLU A 150 -13.56 12.43 -4.11
C GLU A 150 -12.94 12.94 -2.81
N VAL A 151 -12.24 12.08 -2.08
CA VAL A 151 -11.54 12.43 -0.85
C VAL A 151 -10.38 13.36 -1.15
N MET A 152 -9.63 13.09 -2.22
CA MET A 152 -8.54 13.97 -2.68
C MET A 152 -9.08 15.36 -3.03
N TRP A 153 -10.19 15.41 -3.79
CA TRP A 153 -10.81 16.68 -4.17
C TRP A 153 -11.32 17.45 -2.94
N LYS A 154 -12.03 16.78 -2.03
CA LYS A 154 -12.56 17.41 -0.81
C LYS A 154 -11.44 17.91 0.10
N TRP A 155 -10.37 17.12 0.27
CA TRP A 155 -9.20 17.53 1.02
C TRP A 155 -8.56 18.78 0.44
N LYS A 156 -8.42 18.85 -0.89
CA LYS A 156 -7.88 20.02 -1.58
C LYS A 156 -8.78 21.24 -1.45
N GLU A 157 -10.10 21.08 -1.49
CA GLU A 157 -11.05 22.17 -1.26
C GLU A 157 -10.92 22.74 0.16
N LEU A 158 -10.77 21.87 1.17
CA LEU A 158 -10.70 22.26 2.58
C LEU A 158 -9.34 22.87 2.97
N THR A 159 -8.25 22.29 2.46
CA THR A 159 -6.88 22.59 2.93
C THR A 159 -6.02 23.34 1.91
N GLY A 160 -6.42 23.34 0.64
CA GLY A 160 -5.59 23.80 -0.48
C GLY A 160 -4.50 22.81 -0.90
N LEU A 161 -4.36 21.67 -0.23
CA LEU A 161 -3.27 20.71 -0.44
C LEU A 161 -3.72 19.51 -1.27
N ASP A 162 -2.79 18.99 -2.06
CA ASP A 162 -2.94 17.70 -2.72
C ASP A 162 -2.53 16.54 -1.79
N ILE A 163 -3.08 15.34 -2.03
CA ILE A 163 -2.65 14.10 -1.39
C ILE A 163 -1.83 13.29 -2.40
N TYR A 164 -0.62 12.90 -2.01
CA TYR A 164 0.32 12.14 -2.83
C TYR A 164 0.28 10.66 -2.46
N GLU A 165 -0.18 9.83 -3.39
CA GLU A 165 -0.33 8.39 -3.17
C GLU A 165 0.98 7.64 -3.41
N GLY A 166 1.23 6.63 -2.59
CA GLY A 166 2.36 5.70 -2.72
C GLY A 166 1.87 4.26 -2.63
N TYR A 167 2.35 3.44 -3.55
CA TYR A 167 2.11 2.01 -3.61
C TYR A 167 3.38 1.22 -3.29
N GLY A 168 3.24 0.21 -2.45
CA GLY A 168 4.20 -0.88 -2.35
C GLY A 168 3.79 -1.88 -1.27
N GLN A 169 4.65 -2.84 -1.02
CA GLN A 169 4.34 -4.01 -0.20
C GLN A 169 5.36 -4.17 0.92
N THR A 170 5.12 -5.09 1.85
CA THR A 170 6.11 -5.40 2.89
C THR A 170 7.40 -5.95 2.27
N GLU A 171 7.28 -6.57 1.11
CA GLU A 171 8.30 -7.22 0.31
C GLU A 171 9.17 -6.24 -0.49
N THR A 172 8.72 -4.99 -0.71
CA THR A 172 9.30 -4.06 -1.71
C THR A 172 9.34 -2.60 -1.27
N VAL A 173 8.69 -2.24 -0.16
CA VAL A 173 8.62 -0.86 0.34
C VAL A 173 7.75 0.06 -0.52
N LEU A 174 8.32 0.89 -1.41
CA LEU A 174 7.60 1.84 -2.26
C LEU A 174 7.92 1.54 -3.73
N ILE A 175 7.10 0.71 -4.35
CA ILE A 175 7.22 0.28 -5.75
C ILE A 175 6.95 1.44 -6.70
N ALA A 176 5.90 2.21 -6.43
CA ALA A 176 5.47 3.33 -7.25
C ALA A 176 4.87 4.43 -6.38
N GLY A 177 4.87 5.66 -6.89
CA GLY A 177 4.29 6.78 -6.17
C GLY A 177 4.07 7.99 -7.05
N THR A 178 3.26 8.91 -6.55
CA THR A 178 3.20 10.27 -7.06
C THR A 178 4.23 11.10 -6.29
N PHE A 179 5.25 11.59 -7.01
CA PHE A 179 6.32 12.39 -6.44
C PHE A 179 6.01 13.89 -6.58
N LYS A 180 6.60 14.72 -5.71
CA LYS A 180 6.42 16.17 -5.76
C LYS A 180 6.82 16.72 -7.14
N GLY A 181 6.01 17.63 -7.67
CA GLY A 181 6.18 18.18 -9.02
C GLY A 181 5.60 17.30 -10.15
N MET A 182 5.14 16.08 -9.86
CA MET A 182 4.36 15.31 -10.82
C MET A 182 2.92 15.79 -10.88
N LYS A 183 2.30 15.64 -12.07
CA LYS A 183 0.87 15.79 -12.22
C LYS A 183 0.16 14.65 -11.49
N ILE A 184 -0.73 14.97 -10.58
CA ILE A 184 -1.58 13.97 -9.92
C ILE A 184 -2.70 13.56 -10.89
N LYS A 185 -2.87 12.26 -11.07
CA LYS A 185 -3.95 11.67 -11.87
C LYS A 185 -4.83 10.84 -10.92
N PRO A 186 -5.99 11.34 -10.49
CA PRO A 186 -6.85 10.59 -9.57
C PRO A 186 -7.18 9.20 -10.12
N GLY A 187 -7.01 8.16 -9.29
CA GLY A 187 -7.13 6.75 -9.65
C GLY A 187 -5.81 6.07 -10.07
N SER A 188 -4.75 6.84 -10.30
CA SER A 188 -3.39 6.32 -10.47
C SER A 188 -2.59 6.52 -9.19
N PHE A 189 -1.86 5.48 -8.78
CA PHE A 189 -0.89 5.54 -7.69
C PHE A 189 0.48 6.08 -8.14
N GLY A 190 0.56 6.68 -9.34
CA GLY A 190 1.73 7.38 -9.84
C GLY A 190 2.61 6.53 -10.74
N LYS A 191 3.92 6.73 -10.66
CA LYS A 191 4.92 6.07 -11.53
C LYS A 191 5.86 5.22 -10.71
N ALA A 192 6.54 4.28 -11.37
CA ALA A 192 7.61 3.50 -10.76
C ALA A 192 8.59 4.38 -9.98
N SER A 193 8.91 3.99 -8.76
CA SER A 193 9.93 4.66 -7.96
C SER A 193 11.30 4.49 -8.61
N PRO A 194 12.24 5.44 -8.40
CA PRO A 194 13.61 5.28 -8.88
C PRO A 194 14.20 3.93 -8.45
N GLY A 195 14.89 3.23 -9.35
CA GLY A 195 15.48 1.91 -9.06
C GLY A 195 14.54 0.72 -9.24
N TYR A 196 13.25 0.94 -9.49
CA TYR A 196 12.33 -0.10 -9.95
C TYR A 196 12.04 0.02 -11.44
N ASP A 197 12.13 -1.12 -12.14
CA ASP A 197 11.57 -1.28 -13.48
C ASP A 197 10.24 -2.03 -13.34
N VAL A 198 9.17 -1.28 -13.11
CA VAL A 198 7.80 -1.82 -12.99
C VAL A 198 7.21 -1.96 -14.39
N GLN A 199 6.65 -3.12 -14.68
CA GLN A 199 5.97 -3.44 -15.93
C GLN A 199 4.62 -4.08 -15.64
N VAL A 200 3.74 -4.08 -16.64
CA VAL A 200 2.54 -4.90 -16.64
C VAL A 200 2.83 -6.12 -17.50
N VAL A 201 2.59 -7.32 -16.98
CA VAL A 201 2.92 -8.58 -17.65
C VAL A 201 1.72 -9.49 -17.77
N ASP A 202 1.75 -10.37 -18.77
CA ASP A 202 0.78 -11.46 -18.92
C ASP A 202 1.15 -12.69 -18.07
N GLU A 203 0.31 -13.73 -18.15
CA GLU A 203 0.47 -14.99 -17.41
C GLU A 203 1.80 -15.70 -17.70
N ASP A 204 2.41 -15.43 -18.86
CA ASP A 204 3.69 -16.01 -19.28
C ASP A 204 4.90 -15.13 -18.86
N GLY A 205 4.65 -14.00 -18.19
CA GLY A 205 5.68 -13.05 -17.75
C GLY A 205 6.20 -12.15 -18.87
N SER A 206 5.44 -12.00 -19.96
CA SER A 206 5.77 -11.10 -21.07
C SER A 206 5.14 -9.72 -20.86
N VAL A 207 5.89 -8.65 -21.15
CA VAL A 207 5.38 -7.27 -21.00
C VAL A 207 4.25 -7.02 -22.00
N VAL A 208 3.09 -6.58 -21.49
CA VAL A 208 1.96 -6.19 -22.34
C VAL A 208 2.08 -4.73 -22.79
N PRO A 209 1.50 -4.35 -23.95
CA PRO A 209 1.47 -2.95 -24.38
C PRO A 209 0.81 -2.01 -23.37
N HIS A 210 1.26 -0.77 -23.31
CA HIS A 210 0.60 0.27 -22.50
C HIS A 210 -0.89 0.38 -22.86
N GLY A 211 -1.73 0.55 -21.84
CA GLY A 211 -3.19 0.52 -21.98
C GLY A 211 -3.80 -0.89 -21.89
N GLN A 212 -2.99 -1.96 -21.80
CA GLN A 212 -3.47 -3.31 -21.54
C GLN A 212 -3.28 -3.70 -20.08
N GLU A 213 -4.18 -4.54 -19.61
CA GLU A 213 -4.24 -4.99 -18.23
C GLU A 213 -3.43 -6.28 -18.07
N GLY A 214 -2.87 -6.47 -16.88
CA GLY A 214 -2.05 -7.64 -16.53
C GLY A 214 -1.51 -7.51 -15.11
N ASP A 215 -0.66 -8.46 -14.72
CA ASP A 215 -0.05 -8.47 -13.41
C ASP A 215 1.02 -7.38 -13.29
N LEU A 216 1.02 -6.67 -12.17
CA LEU A 216 2.07 -5.71 -11.86
C LEU A 216 3.33 -6.47 -11.45
N GLY A 217 4.36 -6.36 -12.29
CA GLY A 217 5.64 -7.03 -12.11
C GLY A 217 6.79 -6.04 -11.96
N ILE A 218 7.78 -6.41 -11.15
CA ILE A 218 9.06 -5.69 -11.04
C ILE A 218 10.12 -6.53 -11.74
N ARG A 219 10.82 -5.97 -12.73
CA ARG A 219 11.92 -6.69 -13.39
C ARG A 219 13.05 -6.93 -12.39
N VAL A 220 13.53 -8.17 -12.32
CA VAL A 220 14.60 -8.61 -11.40
C VAL A 220 15.81 -9.19 -12.11
N LYS A 221 15.81 -9.18 -13.45
CA LYS A 221 16.93 -9.62 -14.30
C LYS A 221 17.27 -8.55 -15.35
N PRO A 222 18.55 -8.38 -15.71
CA PRO A 222 19.71 -9.05 -15.10
C PRO A 222 19.99 -8.54 -13.68
N ASP A 223 19.53 -7.33 -13.35
CA ASP A 223 19.79 -6.67 -12.08
C ASP A 223 18.55 -6.78 -11.16
N ARG A 224 18.76 -7.31 -9.96
CA ARG A 224 17.71 -7.38 -8.94
C ARG A 224 17.62 -6.02 -8.22
N PRO A 225 16.42 -5.42 -8.09
CA PRO A 225 16.23 -4.22 -7.29
C PRO A 225 16.67 -4.43 -5.84
N PHE A 226 17.39 -3.46 -5.29
CA PHE A 226 17.98 -3.56 -3.94
C PHE A 226 16.93 -3.63 -2.82
N SER A 227 15.77 -3.00 -2.99
CA SER A 227 14.70 -2.96 -1.99
C SER A 227 13.73 -4.14 -2.05
N LEU A 228 13.97 -5.13 -2.92
CA LEU A 228 13.16 -6.36 -2.97
C LEU A 228 13.64 -7.36 -1.91
N PHE A 229 12.71 -7.85 -1.09
CA PHE A 229 12.95 -8.83 -0.01
C PHE A 229 13.75 -10.04 -0.45
N THR A 230 14.34 -10.75 0.51
CA THR A 230 15.10 -11.97 0.25
C THR A 230 14.18 -13.17 0.02
N GLU A 231 13.28 -13.44 0.97
CA GLU A 231 12.39 -14.61 0.96
C GLU A 231 11.27 -14.50 2.02
N TYR A 232 10.26 -15.36 1.90
CA TYR A 232 9.38 -15.68 3.03
C TYR A 232 10.05 -16.70 3.94
N THR A 233 10.12 -16.41 5.24
CA THR A 233 10.87 -17.23 6.19
C THR A 233 10.27 -18.63 6.31
N GLY A 234 11.05 -19.63 5.89
CA GLY A 234 10.63 -21.04 5.95
C GLY A 234 9.67 -21.46 4.85
N GLU A 235 9.42 -20.59 3.86
CA GLU A 235 8.48 -20.82 2.76
C GLU A 235 9.16 -20.64 1.39
N PRO A 236 10.08 -21.55 1.00
CA PRO A 236 10.84 -21.41 -0.25
C PRO A 236 9.98 -21.60 -1.51
N GLU A 237 8.97 -22.48 -1.46
CA GLU A 237 8.05 -22.71 -2.59
C GLU A 237 7.26 -21.45 -2.91
N ARG A 238 6.64 -20.87 -1.88
CA ARG A 238 5.93 -19.58 -2.00
C ARG A 238 6.83 -18.43 -2.44
N THR A 239 8.08 -18.40 -1.96
CA THR A 239 9.06 -17.41 -2.43
C THR A 239 9.32 -17.56 -3.92
N ALA A 240 9.44 -18.80 -4.41
CA ALA A 240 9.65 -19.07 -5.83
C ALA A 240 8.42 -18.74 -6.69
N GLU A 241 7.21 -18.96 -6.17
CA GLU A 241 5.93 -18.64 -6.85
C GLU A 241 5.77 -17.14 -7.14
N CYS A 242 6.41 -16.26 -6.37
CA CYS A 242 6.40 -14.82 -6.64
C CYS A 242 7.19 -14.43 -7.89
N PHE A 243 7.89 -15.34 -8.56
CA PHE A 243 8.71 -15.01 -9.73
C PHE A 243 8.17 -15.68 -11.00
N CYS A 244 7.93 -14.88 -12.03
CA CYS A 244 7.59 -15.36 -13.37
C CYS A 244 8.61 -14.79 -14.38
N GLY A 245 9.40 -15.69 -14.99
CA GLY A 245 10.42 -15.31 -15.98
C GLY A 245 11.51 -14.37 -15.43
N GLU A 246 11.42 -13.09 -15.81
CA GLU A 246 12.32 -12.01 -15.39
C GLU A 246 11.72 -11.10 -14.32
N PHE A 247 10.50 -11.38 -13.86
CA PHE A 247 9.75 -10.50 -12.98
C PHE A 247 9.50 -11.12 -11.62
N TYR A 248 9.55 -10.28 -10.59
CA TYR A 248 8.83 -10.49 -9.34
C TYR A 248 7.40 -9.99 -9.53
N LEU A 249 6.40 -10.84 -9.31
CA LEU A 249 4.99 -10.47 -9.37
C LEU A 249 4.55 -9.98 -7.99
N THR A 250 3.89 -8.82 -7.98
CA THR A 250 3.31 -8.25 -6.76
C THR A 250 2.01 -8.94 -6.36
N SER A 251 1.43 -9.75 -7.27
CA SER A 251 0.08 -10.31 -7.16
C SER A 251 -1.04 -9.26 -7.21
N ASP A 252 -0.72 -8.01 -7.55
CA ASP A 252 -1.69 -6.96 -7.83
C ASP A 252 -1.89 -6.82 -9.34
N TRP A 253 -3.14 -6.58 -9.76
CA TRP A 253 -3.53 -6.45 -11.17
C TRP A 253 -3.74 -4.99 -11.56
N GLY A 254 -3.30 -4.60 -12.74
CA GLY A 254 -3.33 -3.20 -13.15
C GLY A 254 -2.99 -2.94 -14.60
N MET A 255 -2.76 -1.67 -14.91
CA MET A 255 -2.42 -1.17 -16.24
C MET A 255 -1.43 -0.02 -16.15
N MET A 256 -0.54 0.09 -17.14
CA MET A 256 0.32 1.26 -17.33
C MET A 256 -0.17 2.09 -18.52
N ASP A 257 -0.32 3.40 -18.34
CA ASP A 257 -0.67 4.30 -19.43
C ASP A 257 0.54 4.74 -20.26
N ASN A 258 0.28 5.43 -21.38
CA ASN A 258 1.34 5.92 -22.28
C ASN A 258 2.29 6.95 -21.66
N GLU A 259 1.93 7.55 -20.53
CA GLU A 259 2.77 8.49 -19.78
C GLU A 259 3.54 7.79 -18.65
N GLY A 260 3.40 6.46 -18.50
CA GLY A 260 4.04 5.63 -17.49
C GLY A 260 3.35 5.65 -16.12
N TYR A 261 2.12 6.18 -16.04
CA TYR A 261 1.34 6.10 -14.80
C TYR A 261 0.72 4.72 -14.67
N LEU A 262 0.76 4.19 -13.45
CA LEU A 262 0.24 2.89 -13.07
C LEU A 262 -1.13 3.05 -12.41
N TRP A 263 -2.04 2.15 -12.74
CA TRP A 263 -3.44 2.20 -12.34
C TRP A 263 -3.83 0.86 -11.75
N TYR A 264 -4.49 0.88 -10.59
CA TYR A 264 -5.09 -0.32 -10.03
C TYR A 264 -6.27 -0.74 -10.88
N ARG A 265 -6.44 -2.05 -11.01
CA ARG A 265 -7.69 -2.63 -11.43
C ARG A 265 -8.18 -3.53 -10.32
N ILE A 266 -9.21 -3.08 -9.61
CA ILE A 266 -9.87 -3.92 -8.63
C ILE A 266 -10.70 -4.95 -9.39
N GLY A 267 -10.23 -6.20 -9.35
CA GLY A 267 -10.90 -7.30 -10.00
C GLY A 267 -12.19 -7.67 -9.25
N PRO A 268 -13.22 -8.19 -9.94
CA PRO A 268 -14.41 -8.71 -9.28
C PRO A 268 -14.08 -9.76 -8.20
N PHE A 269 -13.04 -10.56 -8.43
CA PHE A 269 -12.61 -11.61 -7.52
C PHE A 269 -12.12 -11.07 -6.16
N GLU A 270 -11.40 -9.95 -6.14
CA GLU A 270 -10.91 -9.34 -4.89
C GLU A 270 -12.09 -8.90 -4.02
N VAL A 271 -13.09 -8.27 -4.64
CA VAL A 271 -14.32 -7.86 -3.95
C VAL A 271 -15.13 -9.09 -3.50
N GLU A 272 -15.24 -10.12 -4.34
CA GLU A 272 -15.89 -11.39 -3.99
C GLU A 272 -15.22 -12.06 -2.77
N ASN A 273 -13.89 -12.06 -2.73
CA ASN A 273 -13.11 -12.65 -1.65
C ASN A 273 -13.23 -11.87 -0.34
N SER A 274 -13.31 -10.54 -0.38
CA SER A 274 -13.64 -9.77 0.83
C SER A 274 -15.06 -10.03 1.33
N LEU A 275 -16.02 -10.21 0.42
CA LEU A 275 -17.42 -10.49 0.80
C LEU A 275 -17.58 -11.87 1.43
N ILE A 276 -16.85 -12.89 0.95
CA ILE A 276 -16.97 -14.27 1.44
C ILE A 276 -16.44 -14.45 2.86
N GLU A 277 -15.58 -13.55 3.35
CA GLU A 277 -15.09 -13.55 4.73
C GLU A 277 -16.20 -13.28 5.76
N HIS A 278 -17.30 -12.63 5.34
CA HIS A 278 -18.41 -12.36 6.24
C HIS A 278 -19.23 -13.64 6.49
N PRO A 279 -19.45 -14.07 7.76
CA PRO A 279 -20.10 -15.36 8.06
C PRO A 279 -21.51 -15.58 7.48
N ALA A 280 -22.21 -14.49 7.15
CA ALA A 280 -23.55 -14.55 6.56
C ALA A 280 -23.54 -14.70 5.01
N VAL A 281 -22.38 -14.60 4.36
CA VAL A 281 -22.26 -14.68 2.90
C VAL A 281 -21.89 -16.12 2.53
N ALA A 282 -22.82 -16.82 1.88
CA ALA A 282 -22.60 -18.19 1.45
C ALA A 282 -21.77 -18.27 0.16
N GLU A 283 -22.05 -17.38 -0.80
CA GLU A 283 -21.33 -17.21 -2.07
C GLU A 283 -21.47 -15.76 -2.53
N SER A 284 -20.51 -15.26 -3.29
CA SER A 284 -20.50 -13.89 -3.84
C SER A 284 -20.22 -13.93 -5.35
N ALA A 285 -20.77 -12.94 -6.06
CA ALA A 285 -20.44 -12.68 -7.45
C ALA A 285 -20.43 -11.17 -7.68
N VAL A 286 -19.36 -10.65 -8.26
CA VAL A 286 -19.19 -9.24 -8.55
C VAL A 286 -19.15 -9.05 -10.06
N VAL A 287 -19.84 -8.03 -10.53
CA VAL A 287 -19.84 -7.57 -11.92
C VAL A 287 -19.75 -6.05 -11.92
N SER A 288 -19.11 -5.48 -12.93
CA SER A 288 -19.05 -4.04 -13.09
C SER A 288 -20.39 -3.46 -13.55
N SER A 289 -20.78 -2.34 -12.91
CA SER A 289 -21.88 -1.49 -13.36
C SER A 289 -21.31 -0.32 -14.18
N PRO A 290 -21.90 0.02 -15.34
CA PRO A 290 -21.45 1.17 -16.11
C PRO A 290 -21.74 2.48 -15.38
N ASP A 291 -20.77 3.39 -15.37
CA ASP A 291 -20.88 4.73 -14.80
C ASP A 291 -20.47 5.80 -15.84
N PRO A 292 -21.29 6.83 -16.09
CA PRO A 292 -21.04 7.82 -17.14
C PRO A 292 -19.81 8.71 -16.89
N VAL A 293 -19.32 8.77 -15.64
CA VAL A 293 -18.18 9.60 -15.24
C VAL A 293 -16.95 8.73 -14.94
N ARG A 294 -17.15 7.55 -14.34
CA ARG A 294 -16.10 6.66 -13.84
C ARG A 294 -15.83 5.45 -14.72
N GLY A 295 -16.59 5.28 -15.81
CA GLY A 295 -16.50 4.14 -16.70
C GLY A 295 -17.23 2.91 -16.15
N GLU A 296 -16.62 2.23 -15.18
CA GLU A 296 -17.17 1.02 -14.56
C GLU A 296 -16.93 1.03 -13.05
N VAL A 297 -17.97 0.74 -12.24
CA VAL A 297 -17.92 0.81 -10.77
C VAL A 297 -18.66 -0.36 -10.11
N ALA A 298 -18.32 -0.67 -8.87
CA ALA A 298 -19.19 -1.43 -7.97
C ALA A 298 -20.20 -0.46 -7.36
N GLN A 299 -21.48 -0.59 -7.74
CA GLN A 299 -22.49 0.43 -7.44
C GLN A 299 -23.39 0.06 -6.26
N TYR A 300 -23.81 -1.20 -6.16
CA TYR A 300 -24.75 -1.66 -5.15
C TYR A 300 -24.58 -3.15 -4.85
N ILE A 301 -25.10 -3.58 -3.70
CA ILE A 301 -25.14 -4.98 -3.28
C ILE A 301 -26.60 -5.45 -3.39
N GLU A 302 -26.84 -6.49 -4.19
CA GLU A 302 -28.13 -7.18 -4.28
C GLU A 302 -28.04 -8.53 -3.55
N PHE A 303 -28.91 -8.74 -2.56
CA PHE A 303 -29.06 -10.05 -1.93
C PHE A 303 -29.97 -10.92 -2.79
N VAL A 304 -29.45 -12.07 -3.23
CA VAL A 304 -30.19 -13.04 -4.05
C VAL A 304 -30.25 -14.39 -3.34
N ASP A 305 -31.35 -15.12 -3.53
CA ASP A 305 -31.49 -16.47 -2.96
C ASP A 305 -30.47 -17.46 -3.55
N HIS A 306 -30.10 -17.27 -4.82
CA HIS A 306 -29.11 -18.07 -5.52
C HIS A 306 -28.48 -17.32 -6.69
N LEU A 307 -27.19 -17.59 -6.94
CA LEU A 307 -26.48 -17.08 -8.12
C LEU A 307 -26.81 -17.93 -9.36
N PRO A 308 -26.90 -17.33 -10.56
CA PRO A 308 -27.11 -18.08 -11.79
C PRO A 308 -25.88 -18.95 -12.08
N LYS A 309 -26.07 -20.28 -12.20
CA LYS A 309 -24.99 -21.26 -12.38
C LYS A 309 -25.17 -22.09 -13.65
N THR A 310 -24.07 -22.60 -14.20
CA THR A 310 -24.07 -23.63 -15.24
C THR A 310 -24.46 -24.99 -14.65
N VAL A 311 -24.72 -25.98 -15.49
CA VAL A 311 -24.90 -27.38 -15.08
C VAL A 311 -23.70 -27.97 -14.32
N SER A 312 -22.51 -27.37 -14.51
CA SER A 312 -21.28 -27.71 -13.78
C SER A 312 -21.07 -26.88 -12.49
N GLY A 313 -22.03 -26.05 -12.10
CA GLY A 313 -21.98 -25.24 -10.87
C GLY A 313 -21.21 -23.92 -10.99
N LYS A 314 -20.67 -23.55 -12.17
CA LYS A 314 -19.93 -22.29 -12.36
C LYS A 314 -20.90 -21.11 -12.48
N ILE A 315 -20.61 -20.00 -11.80
CA ILE A 315 -21.40 -18.76 -11.87
C ILE A 315 -21.41 -18.20 -13.29
N ARG A 316 -22.59 -17.87 -13.82
CA ARG A 316 -22.81 -17.31 -15.16
C ARG A 316 -22.70 -15.78 -15.15
N ARG A 317 -21.49 -15.27 -14.96
CA ARG A 317 -21.20 -13.81 -14.90
C ARG A 317 -21.66 -13.02 -16.12
N VAL A 318 -21.74 -13.64 -17.30
CA VAL A 318 -22.28 -13.00 -18.51
C VAL A 318 -23.76 -12.63 -18.35
N GLU A 319 -24.55 -13.43 -17.63
CA GLU A 319 -25.96 -13.12 -17.38
C GLU A 319 -26.12 -11.98 -16.38
N LEU A 320 -25.32 -12.00 -15.31
CA LEU A 320 -25.27 -10.92 -14.33
C LEU A 320 -24.86 -9.59 -14.98
N ARG A 321 -23.80 -9.56 -15.80
CA ARG A 321 -23.41 -8.36 -16.57
C ARG A 321 -24.52 -7.90 -17.52
N LYS A 322 -25.18 -8.81 -18.21
CA LYS A 322 -26.30 -8.44 -19.11
C LYS A 322 -27.49 -7.87 -18.34
N LYS A 323 -27.78 -8.38 -17.14
CA LYS A 323 -28.81 -7.83 -16.25
C LYS A 323 -28.48 -6.38 -15.90
N GLU A 324 -27.25 -6.10 -15.47
CA GLU A 324 -26.84 -4.74 -15.09
C GLU A 324 -26.82 -3.78 -16.26
N TRP A 325 -26.15 -4.14 -17.34
CA TRP A 325 -26.02 -3.28 -18.51
C TRP A 325 -27.35 -3.12 -19.27
N GLY A 326 -28.27 -4.08 -19.13
CA GLY A 326 -29.60 -4.04 -19.73
C GLY A 326 -30.60 -3.15 -18.98
N GLN A 327 -30.40 -2.90 -17.68
CA GLN A 327 -31.35 -2.12 -16.86
C GLN A 327 -31.27 -0.60 -17.10
N GLN A 328 -30.13 -0.05 -17.54
CA GLN A 328 -29.98 1.39 -17.81
C GLN A 328 -30.38 1.81 -19.24
N SER A 329 -30.75 0.87 -20.13
CA SER A 329 -31.18 1.17 -21.50
C SER A 329 -32.69 1.47 -21.62
N SER A 330 -33.37 1.74 -20.50
CA SER A 330 -34.82 2.00 -20.43
C SER A 330 -35.16 3.42 -20.02
#